data_AF-A0A9X2YQM3-F1
#
_entry.id   AF-A0A9X2YQM3-F1
#
_cell.length_a   1.000
_cell.length_b   1.000
_cell.length_c   1.000
_cell.angle_alpha   90.00
_cell.angle_beta   90.00
_cell.angle_gamma   90.00
#
_symmetry.space_group_name_H-M   'P 1'
#
loop_
_entity.id
_entity.type
_entity.pdbx_description
1 polymer ?
#
loop_
_entity_poly.entity_id
_entity_poly.type
_entity_poly.pdbx_seq_one_letter_code
_entity_poly.pdbx_strand_id
1 'polypeptide(L)'
;MRRVGRWFAALVPAVTAVAGSVVVAAPANAAPCPDVEVIFARGTFEPAGVGGVGQAFVDALRAKTPGKSVEVYPVNYPASLDFATAADGVIDASNRVRATAANCPDTEIVLGGYSQGAAVAAYITEDAVPEGYTPPPGMSGPMEPEVADRVAAVTLFGKPSSGFLQMIYTGAPPINVGSRYVSKTLDLCVVDDPVCSPGGGNNGAHGAYVVNGMVNEAADYAVGKLPGGESEPVETVAQG
;
A
#
# COMPACT_ATOMS: atom_id res chain seq x y z
N MET A 1 -9.74 -47.02 84.77
CA MET A 1 -10.44 -45.89 84.11
C MET A 1 -9.63 -44.61 84.33
N ARG A 2 -9.38 -43.83 83.26
CA ARG A 2 -8.82 -42.44 83.23
C ARG A 2 -7.32 -42.34 83.60
N ARG A 3 -6.43 -41.56 82.97
CA ARG A 3 -6.45 -40.41 82.03
C ARG A 3 -5.08 -40.39 81.29
N VAL A 4 -5.05 -40.25 79.96
CA VAL A 4 -4.74 -39.01 79.18
C VAL A 4 -3.31 -38.46 79.35
N GLY A 5 -2.54 -38.50 78.26
CA GLY A 5 -1.48 -37.55 77.94
C GLY A 5 -1.58 -37.14 76.47
N ARG A 6 -2.24 -36.00 76.19
CA ARG A 6 -2.41 -35.39 74.86
C ARG A 6 -1.17 -34.58 74.51
N TRP A 7 -0.50 -34.92 73.41
CA TRP A 7 0.49 -34.07 72.77
C TRP A 7 -0.25 -33.15 71.79
N PHE A 8 -0.22 -31.84 72.06
CA PHE A 8 -0.73 -30.81 71.16
C PHE A 8 0.41 -30.37 70.23
N ALA A 9 0.32 -30.74 68.95
CA ALA A 9 1.13 -30.13 67.90
C ALA A 9 0.47 -28.81 67.48
N ALA A 10 1.16 -27.69 67.70
CA ALA A 10 0.72 -26.37 67.25
C ALA A 10 1.02 -26.20 65.75
N LEU A 11 -0.02 -26.07 64.94
CA LEU A 11 0.06 -25.66 63.54
C LEU A 11 0.10 -24.13 63.48
N VAL A 12 1.20 -23.57 62.98
CA VAL A 12 1.33 -22.14 62.67
C VAL A 12 0.92 -21.93 61.20
N PRO A 13 -0.11 -21.12 60.89
CA PRO A 13 -0.40 -20.77 59.51
C PRO A 13 0.57 -19.68 59.04
N ALA A 14 1.37 -19.99 58.02
CA ALA A 14 2.17 -18.99 57.32
C ALA A 14 1.26 -18.18 56.39
N VAL A 15 1.06 -16.89 56.71
CA VAL A 15 0.36 -15.93 55.84
C VAL A 15 1.40 -15.38 54.86
N THR A 16 1.36 -15.84 53.60
CA THR A 16 2.11 -15.23 52.50
C THR A 16 1.35 -14.01 52.00
N ALA A 17 1.88 -12.82 52.29
CA ALA A 17 1.39 -11.57 51.70
C ALA A 17 1.75 -11.53 50.22
N VAL A 18 0.75 -11.62 49.34
CA VAL A 18 0.92 -11.36 47.91
C VAL A 18 0.97 -9.84 47.72
N ALA A 19 2.17 -9.29 47.57
CA ALA A 19 2.34 -7.92 47.13
C ALA A 19 1.92 -7.83 45.65
N GLY A 20 0.74 -7.28 45.38
CA GLY A 20 0.27 -7.02 44.03
C GLY A 20 1.06 -5.87 43.41
N SER A 21 1.90 -6.16 42.41
CA SER A 21 2.49 -5.14 41.56
C SER A 21 1.39 -4.51 40.71
N VAL A 22 0.99 -3.28 41.02
CA VAL A 22 0.20 -2.45 40.10
C VAL A 22 1.09 -2.08 38.92
N VAL A 23 0.94 -2.82 37.82
CA VAL A 23 1.54 -2.44 36.54
C VAL A 23 0.72 -1.25 36.02
N VAL A 24 1.22 -0.04 36.23
CA VAL A 24 0.66 1.16 35.60
C VAL A 24 1.03 1.07 34.12
N ALA A 25 0.09 0.64 33.28
CA ALA A 25 0.25 0.71 31.84
C ALA A 25 0.44 2.18 31.45
N ALA A 26 1.54 2.50 30.78
CA ALA A 26 1.71 3.83 30.19
C ALA A 26 0.56 4.08 29.19
N PRO A 27 0.06 5.32 29.07
CA PRO A 27 -0.94 5.63 28.07
C PRO A 27 -0.37 5.30 26.69
N ALA A 28 -1.03 4.41 25.96
CA ALA A 28 -0.74 4.18 24.56
C ALA A 28 -1.23 5.41 23.79
N ASN A 29 -0.30 6.26 23.37
CA ASN A 29 -0.61 7.28 22.37
C ASN A 29 -0.60 6.58 21.02
N ALA A 30 -1.75 6.52 20.35
CA ALA A 30 -1.76 6.19 18.93
C ALA A 30 -0.83 7.18 18.21
N ALA A 31 0.02 6.67 17.32
CA ALA A 31 0.77 7.56 16.44
C ALA A 31 -0.23 8.46 15.69
N PRO A 32 0.05 9.76 15.55
CA PRO A 32 -0.83 10.63 14.79
C PRO A 32 -0.94 10.13 13.35
N CYS A 33 -2.15 10.14 12.79
CA CYS A 33 -2.38 9.78 11.39
C CYS A 33 -1.62 10.73 10.45
N PRO A 34 -0.98 10.22 9.39
CA PRO A 34 -0.31 11.07 8.42
C PRO A 34 -1.33 11.82 7.57
N ASP A 35 -0.94 12.96 6.99
CA ASP A 35 -1.76 13.67 6.00
C ASP A 35 -1.92 12.82 4.73
N VAL A 36 -0.85 12.12 4.35
CA VAL A 36 -0.81 11.24 3.18
C VAL A 36 -0.16 9.92 3.53
N GLU A 37 -0.76 8.83 3.07
CA GLU A 37 -0.13 7.51 3.08
C GLU A 37 0.08 7.00 1.65
N VAL A 38 1.34 6.68 1.33
CA VAL A 38 1.70 6.05 0.07
C VAL A 38 1.74 4.53 0.24
N ILE A 39 0.81 3.82 -0.39
CA ILE A 39 0.78 2.36 -0.43
C ILE A 39 1.39 1.93 -1.76
N PHE A 40 2.60 1.39 -1.75
CA PHE A 40 3.35 1.11 -2.99
C PHE A 40 3.79 -0.34 -3.11
N ALA A 41 3.44 -0.98 -4.22
CA ALA A 41 3.88 -2.32 -4.57
C ALA A 41 5.09 -2.30 -5.52
N ARG A 42 6.19 -2.91 -5.07
CA ARG A 42 7.46 -3.02 -5.83
C ARG A 42 7.34 -3.93 -7.05
N GLY A 43 8.35 -3.92 -7.92
CA GLY A 43 8.45 -4.82 -9.06
C GLY A 43 9.03 -6.19 -8.73
N THR A 44 8.96 -7.13 -9.68
CA THR A 44 9.51 -8.48 -9.53
C THR A 44 11.00 -8.45 -9.22
N PHE A 45 11.43 -9.30 -8.29
CA PHE A 45 12.79 -9.42 -7.75
C PHE A 45 13.30 -8.25 -6.92
N GLU A 46 12.53 -7.18 -6.75
CA GLU A 46 12.94 -6.11 -5.84
C GLU A 46 12.92 -6.61 -4.38
N PRO A 47 13.90 -6.20 -3.55
CA PRO A 47 13.91 -6.54 -2.13
C PRO A 47 12.70 -5.94 -1.41
N ALA A 48 12.34 -6.49 -0.24
CA ALA A 48 11.26 -5.96 0.58
C ALA A 48 11.43 -4.45 0.83
N GLY A 49 10.34 -3.70 0.68
CA GLY A 49 10.34 -2.24 0.57
C GLY A 49 9.51 -1.78 -0.64
N VAL A 50 9.64 -0.51 -1.02
CA VAL A 50 8.90 0.08 -2.15
C VAL A 50 9.60 -0.06 -3.50
N GLY A 51 10.82 -0.63 -3.53
CA GLY A 51 11.63 -0.72 -4.74
C GLY A 51 12.23 0.61 -5.18
N GLY A 52 13.02 0.59 -6.26
CA GLY A 52 13.72 1.77 -6.78
C GLY A 52 12.77 2.83 -7.35
N VAL A 53 11.79 2.41 -8.15
CA VAL A 53 10.77 3.32 -8.72
C VAL A 53 9.89 3.89 -7.60
N GLY A 54 9.43 3.06 -6.68
CA GLY A 54 8.61 3.50 -5.55
C GLY A 54 9.33 4.47 -4.63
N GLN A 55 10.61 4.23 -4.34
CA GLN A 55 11.41 5.15 -3.51
C GLN A 55 11.56 6.52 -4.19
N ALA A 56 11.91 6.52 -5.49
CA ALA A 56 12.04 7.76 -6.25
C ALA A 56 10.71 8.54 -6.31
N PHE A 57 9.58 7.84 -6.46
CA PHE A 57 8.24 8.43 -6.41
C PHE A 57 7.91 9.03 -5.04
N VAL A 58 8.16 8.30 -3.96
CA VAL A 58 7.96 8.79 -2.58
C VAL A 58 8.78 10.04 -2.31
N ASP A 59 10.06 10.05 -2.72
CA ASP A 59 10.95 11.17 -2.50
C ASP A 59 10.48 12.41 -3.28
N ALA A 60 10.06 12.23 -4.54
CA ALA A 60 9.48 13.31 -5.35
C ALA A 60 8.16 13.84 -4.77
N LEU A 61 7.26 12.96 -4.29
CA LEU A 61 5.99 13.35 -3.67
C LEU A 61 6.23 14.17 -2.40
N ARG A 62 7.14 13.72 -1.53
CA ARG A 62 7.52 14.44 -0.30
C ARG A 62 8.08 15.82 -0.60
N ALA A 63 8.96 15.92 -1.60
CA ALA A 63 9.54 17.20 -2.01
C ALA A 63 8.47 18.20 -2.50
N LYS A 64 7.37 17.71 -3.07
CA LYS A 64 6.26 18.51 -3.62
C LYS A 64 5.11 18.71 -2.64
N THR A 65 5.19 18.20 -1.41
CA THR A 65 4.15 18.33 -0.37
C THR A 65 4.70 18.94 0.92
N PRO A 66 5.35 20.13 0.87
CA PRO A 66 5.91 20.75 2.06
C PRO A 66 4.84 20.98 3.12
N GLY A 67 5.15 20.62 4.36
CA GLY A 67 4.24 20.77 5.50
C GLY A 67 3.21 19.64 5.67
N LYS A 68 3.11 18.69 4.74
CA LYS A 68 2.33 17.45 4.93
C LYS A 68 3.23 16.32 5.44
N SER A 69 2.71 15.53 6.36
CA SER A 69 3.29 14.27 6.80
C SER A 69 2.96 13.17 5.79
N VAL A 70 4.01 12.52 5.25
CA VAL A 70 3.88 11.44 4.26
C VAL A 70 4.46 10.15 4.81
N GLU A 71 3.58 9.22 5.17
CA GLU A 71 3.95 7.86 5.56
C GLU A 71 3.96 6.94 4.33
N VAL A 72 4.74 5.86 4.41
CA VAL A 72 4.91 4.92 3.31
C VAL A 72 4.68 3.52 3.82
N TYR A 73 3.76 2.82 3.15
CA TYR A 73 3.52 1.41 3.37
C TYR A 73 4.04 0.60 2.17
N PRO A 74 5.15 -0.15 2.34
CA PRO A 74 5.61 -1.07 1.33
C PRO A 74 4.72 -2.31 1.34
N VAL A 75 4.03 -2.58 0.23
CA VAL A 75 3.15 -3.75 0.11
C VAL A 75 3.95 -5.03 0.33
N ASN A 76 3.49 -5.84 1.28
CA ASN A 76 4.17 -7.05 1.72
C ASN A 76 3.68 -8.26 0.92
N TYR A 77 4.46 -8.62 -0.08
CA TYR A 77 4.21 -9.80 -0.92
C TYR A 77 5.51 -10.32 -1.53
N PRO A 78 5.52 -11.51 -2.15
CA PRO A 78 6.77 -12.13 -2.63
C PRO A 78 7.53 -11.36 -3.72
N ALA A 79 6.82 -10.62 -4.59
CA ALA A 79 7.40 -9.99 -5.78
C ALA A 79 8.26 -10.95 -6.63
N SER A 80 7.68 -12.09 -7.02
CA SER A 80 8.40 -13.20 -7.66
C SER A 80 7.90 -13.49 -9.08
N LEU A 81 8.57 -14.41 -9.79
CA LEU A 81 8.09 -14.89 -11.10
C LEU A 81 6.81 -15.72 -11.01
N ASP A 82 6.49 -16.26 -9.84
CA ASP A 82 5.19 -16.90 -9.62
C ASP A 82 4.12 -15.81 -9.51
N PHE A 83 3.60 -15.38 -10.66
CA PHE A 83 2.67 -14.26 -10.74
C PHE A 83 1.38 -14.52 -9.96
N ALA A 84 0.99 -15.78 -9.71
CA ALA A 84 -0.18 -16.08 -8.89
C ALA A 84 -0.05 -15.51 -7.47
N THR A 85 1.18 -15.41 -6.94
CA THR A 85 1.48 -14.80 -5.63
C THR A 85 1.33 -13.27 -5.62
N ALA A 86 1.10 -12.62 -6.76
CA ALA A 86 0.70 -11.21 -6.78
C ALA A 86 -0.64 -10.99 -6.05
N ALA A 87 -1.50 -12.02 -5.96
CA ALA A 87 -2.73 -11.96 -5.18
C ALA A 87 -2.47 -11.68 -3.68
N ASP A 88 -1.35 -12.13 -3.12
CA ASP A 88 -0.96 -11.81 -1.74
C ASP A 88 -0.74 -10.30 -1.57
N GLY A 89 -0.15 -9.65 -2.57
CA GLY A 89 0.02 -8.19 -2.59
C GLY A 89 -1.30 -7.45 -2.73
N VAL A 90 -2.24 -7.97 -3.52
CA VAL A 90 -3.60 -7.40 -3.63
C VAL A 90 -4.32 -7.48 -2.28
N ILE A 91 -4.22 -8.61 -1.58
CA ILE A 91 -4.80 -8.80 -0.24
C ILE A 91 -4.17 -7.83 0.76
N ASP A 92 -2.84 -7.79 0.83
CA ASP A 92 -2.10 -6.96 1.78
C ASP A 92 -2.39 -5.46 1.58
N ALA A 93 -2.25 -4.97 0.35
CA ALA A 93 -2.52 -3.58 0.01
C ALA A 93 -3.99 -3.21 0.20
N SER A 94 -4.93 -4.10 -0.15
CA SER A 94 -6.36 -3.86 0.09
C SER A 94 -6.68 -3.75 1.58
N ASN A 95 -6.09 -4.62 2.39
CA ASN A 95 -6.25 -4.57 3.84
C ASN A 95 -5.66 -3.27 4.41
N ARG A 96 -4.52 -2.81 3.89
CA ARG A 96 -3.94 -1.52 4.31
C ARG A 96 -4.85 -0.35 3.96
N VAL A 97 -5.34 -0.26 2.71
CA VAL A 97 -6.29 0.78 2.28
C VAL A 97 -7.50 0.86 3.22
N ARG A 98 -8.11 -0.30 3.51
CA ARG A 98 -9.27 -0.40 4.42
C ARG A 98 -8.91 -0.01 5.86
N ALA A 99 -7.76 -0.46 6.35
CA ALA A 99 -7.28 -0.13 7.69
C ALA A 99 -7.00 1.36 7.84
N THR A 100 -6.40 2.00 6.85
CA THR A 100 -6.14 3.44 6.84
C THR A 100 -7.44 4.22 6.79
N ALA A 101 -8.38 3.84 5.91
CA ALA A 101 -9.70 4.48 5.84
C ALA A 101 -10.48 4.39 7.18
N ALA A 102 -10.34 3.28 7.91
CA ALA A 102 -11.03 3.06 9.18
C ALA A 102 -10.37 3.76 10.37
N ASN A 103 -9.04 3.73 10.45
CA ASN A 103 -8.30 4.22 11.63
C ASN A 103 -7.84 5.67 11.48
N CYS A 104 -7.71 6.15 10.24
CA CYS A 104 -7.21 7.47 9.89
C CYS A 104 -8.11 8.12 8.82
N PRO A 105 -9.35 8.51 9.19
CA PRO A 105 -10.34 9.04 8.26
C PRO A 105 -10.05 10.48 7.80
N ASP A 106 -8.87 11.01 8.00
CA ASP A 106 -8.43 12.27 7.37
C ASP A 106 -7.17 12.06 6.50
N THR A 107 -6.60 10.85 6.52
CA THR A 107 -5.45 10.49 5.68
C THR A 107 -5.90 10.26 4.25
N GLU A 108 -5.21 10.91 3.32
CA GLU A 108 -5.35 10.66 1.89
C GLU A 108 -4.43 9.52 1.46
N ILE A 109 -4.96 8.57 0.69
CA ILE A 109 -4.18 7.44 0.20
C ILE A 109 -3.70 7.72 -1.23
N VAL A 110 -2.41 7.55 -1.45
CA VAL A 110 -1.80 7.47 -2.78
C VAL A 110 -1.39 6.03 -3.02
N LEU A 111 -2.11 5.36 -3.91
CA LEU A 111 -1.84 3.97 -4.28
C LEU A 111 -0.87 3.95 -5.47
N GLY A 112 0.10 3.05 -5.48
CA GLY A 112 0.98 2.93 -6.62
C GLY A 112 1.66 1.58 -6.75
N GLY A 113 2.27 1.38 -7.92
CA GLY A 113 3.10 0.21 -8.10
C GLY A 113 3.89 0.24 -9.40
N TYR A 114 4.90 -0.62 -9.46
CA TYR A 114 5.78 -0.78 -10.61
C TYR A 114 5.76 -2.22 -11.13
N SER A 115 5.64 -2.41 -12.45
CA SER A 115 5.67 -3.73 -13.10
C SER A 115 4.62 -4.68 -12.52
N GLN A 116 4.99 -5.83 -11.95
CA GLN A 116 4.07 -6.70 -11.21
C GLN A 116 3.33 -5.95 -10.09
N GLY A 117 3.99 -5.03 -9.39
CA GLY A 117 3.34 -4.18 -8.38
C GLY A 117 2.32 -3.21 -8.97
N ALA A 118 2.49 -2.76 -10.21
CA ALA A 118 1.48 -1.96 -10.89
C ALA A 118 0.22 -2.80 -11.19
N ALA A 119 0.37 -4.11 -11.47
CA ALA A 119 -0.77 -5.03 -11.53
C ALA A 119 -1.44 -5.18 -10.16
N VAL A 120 -0.67 -5.34 -9.09
CA VAL A 120 -1.19 -5.39 -7.71
C VAL A 120 -2.03 -4.15 -7.40
N ALA A 121 -1.47 -2.96 -7.64
CA ALA A 121 -2.16 -1.69 -7.41
C ALA A 121 -3.43 -1.58 -8.25
N ALA A 122 -3.39 -1.95 -9.53
CA ALA A 122 -4.55 -1.87 -10.41
C ALA A 122 -5.68 -2.83 -10.02
N TYR A 123 -5.39 -4.07 -9.62
CA TYR A 123 -6.42 -5.03 -9.21
C TYR A 123 -7.25 -4.57 -8.01
N ILE A 124 -6.66 -3.79 -7.11
CA ILE A 124 -7.37 -3.19 -5.96
C ILE A 124 -8.45 -2.22 -6.42
N THR A 125 -8.31 -1.65 -7.62
CA THR A 125 -9.19 -0.61 -8.17
C THR A 125 -10.33 -1.15 -9.00
N GLU A 126 -10.47 -2.47 -9.17
CA GLU A 126 -11.51 -3.04 -10.03
C GLU A 126 -12.92 -2.90 -9.45
N ASP A 127 -13.91 -2.69 -10.33
CA ASP A 127 -15.32 -2.56 -9.94
C ASP A 127 -15.93 -3.91 -9.51
N ALA A 128 -15.35 -5.02 -9.95
CA ALA A 128 -15.85 -6.37 -9.71
C ALA A 128 -14.72 -7.39 -9.76
N VAL A 129 -14.93 -8.54 -9.13
CA VAL A 129 -14.12 -9.73 -9.42
C VAL A 129 -14.47 -10.21 -10.84
N PRO A 130 -13.49 -10.36 -11.75
CA PRO A 130 -13.76 -10.81 -13.12
C PRO A 130 -14.45 -12.18 -13.19
N GLU A 131 -15.33 -12.35 -14.18
CA GLU A 131 -16.03 -13.62 -14.38
C GLU A 131 -15.03 -14.77 -14.61
N GLY A 132 -15.27 -15.90 -13.94
CA GLY A 132 -14.40 -17.07 -14.03
C GLY A 132 -13.13 -17.01 -13.19
N TYR A 133 -12.80 -15.86 -12.58
CA TYR A 133 -11.73 -15.80 -11.58
C TYR A 133 -12.25 -16.24 -10.21
N THR A 134 -11.53 -17.15 -9.56
CA THR A 134 -11.83 -17.58 -8.18
C THR A 134 -10.84 -16.89 -7.23
N PRO A 135 -11.29 -15.91 -6.42
CA PRO A 135 -10.42 -15.23 -5.47
C PRO A 135 -9.78 -16.21 -4.48
N PRO A 136 -8.49 -16.08 -4.17
CA PRO A 136 -7.88 -16.86 -3.11
C PRO A 136 -8.43 -16.46 -1.73
N PRO A 137 -8.30 -17.33 -0.71
CA PRO A 137 -8.69 -17.00 0.65
C PRO A 137 -8.06 -15.69 1.13
N GLY A 138 -8.85 -14.83 1.77
CA GLY A 138 -8.40 -13.54 2.28
C GLY A 138 -8.62 -12.35 1.33
N MET A 139 -8.98 -12.59 0.06
CA MET A 139 -9.37 -11.52 -0.85
C MET A 139 -10.82 -11.09 -0.58
N SER A 140 -11.00 -9.79 -0.30
CA SER A 140 -12.31 -9.21 0.05
C SER A 140 -13.10 -8.71 -1.17
N GLY A 141 -12.51 -8.71 -2.36
CA GLY A 141 -13.11 -8.18 -3.58
C GLY A 141 -12.98 -6.65 -3.69
N PRO A 142 -13.79 -6.01 -4.54
CA PRO A 142 -13.78 -4.56 -4.77
C PRO A 142 -13.89 -3.75 -3.47
N MET A 143 -13.28 -2.57 -3.48
CA MET A 143 -13.42 -1.59 -2.39
C MET A 143 -14.84 -1.05 -2.31
N GLU A 144 -15.36 -0.88 -1.08
CA GLU A 144 -16.58 -0.13 -0.86
C GLU A 144 -16.39 1.32 -1.33
N PRO A 145 -17.43 1.97 -1.86
CA PRO A 145 -17.38 3.35 -2.34
C PRO A 145 -16.69 4.32 -1.37
N GLU A 146 -17.02 4.26 -0.08
CA GLU A 146 -16.51 5.18 0.93
C GLU A 146 -15.01 4.98 1.19
N VAL A 147 -14.53 3.75 1.09
CA VAL A 147 -13.10 3.42 1.18
C VAL A 147 -12.38 3.84 -0.10
N ALA A 148 -12.99 3.58 -1.25
CA ALA A 148 -12.46 3.97 -2.55
C ALA A 148 -12.26 5.48 -2.65
N ASP A 149 -13.17 6.28 -2.07
CA ASP A 149 -13.09 7.74 -2.05
C ASP A 149 -11.91 8.27 -1.22
N ARG A 150 -11.29 7.46 -0.34
CA ARG A 150 -10.06 7.83 0.40
C ARG A 150 -8.79 7.72 -0.42
N VAL A 151 -8.84 7.04 -1.55
CA VAL A 151 -7.72 6.99 -2.49
C VAL A 151 -7.77 8.27 -3.32
N ALA A 152 -6.84 9.19 -3.09
CA ALA A 152 -6.74 10.44 -3.82
C ALA A 152 -6.17 10.22 -5.23
N ALA A 153 -5.14 9.37 -5.36
CA ALA A 153 -4.47 9.09 -6.61
C ALA A 153 -4.00 7.64 -6.71
N VAL A 154 -3.90 7.15 -7.95
CA VAL A 154 -3.30 5.87 -8.32
C VAL A 154 -2.22 6.13 -9.37
N THR A 155 -0.99 5.70 -9.14
CA THR A 155 0.13 5.87 -10.08
C THR A 155 0.74 4.53 -10.46
N LEU A 156 0.61 4.15 -11.73
CA LEU A 156 1.00 2.83 -12.24
C LEU A 156 2.19 3.00 -13.19
N PHE A 157 3.30 2.34 -12.88
CA PHE A 157 4.50 2.39 -13.71
C PHE A 157 4.71 1.05 -14.39
N GLY A 158 4.66 1.00 -15.71
CA GLY A 158 4.90 -0.23 -16.47
C GLY A 158 3.88 -1.32 -16.17
N LYS A 159 2.61 -0.94 -15.99
CA LYS A 159 1.53 -1.90 -15.78
C LYS A 159 1.47 -2.92 -16.93
N PRO A 160 1.55 -4.23 -16.65
CA PRO A 160 1.50 -5.25 -17.69
C PRO A 160 0.32 -5.07 -18.64
N SER A 161 0.61 -5.13 -19.94
CA SER A 161 -0.40 -5.26 -20.97
C SER A 161 -1.08 -6.63 -20.87
N SER A 162 -2.31 -6.74 -21.39
CA SER A 162 -3.01 -8.04 -21.39
C SER A 162 -2.21 -9.13 -22.13
N GLY A 163 -1.53 -8.78 -23.22
CA GLY A 163 -0.71 -9.73 -23.97
C GLY A 163 0.50 -10.23 -23.17
N PHE A 164 1.23 -9.32 -22.52
CA PHE A 164 2.35 -9.70 -21.66
C PHE A 164 1.89 -10.52 -20.46
N LEU A 165 0.80 -10.10 -19.81
CA LEU A 165 0.21 -10.79 -18.67
C LEU A 165 -0.15 -12.24 -19.00
N GLN A 166 -0.83 -12.46 -20.13
CA GLN A 166 -1.22 -13.80 -20.59
C GLN A 166 -0.02 -14.65 -21.05
N MET A 167 1.08 -14.03 -21.46
CA MET A 167 2.34 -14.73 -21.75
C MET A 167 2.98 -15.29 -20.48
N ILE A 168 2.99 -14.52 -19.38
CA ILE A 168 3.65 -14.93 -18.13
C ILE A 168 2.75 -15.77 -17.22
N TYR A 169 1.44 -15.58 -17.27
CA TYR A 169 0.47 -16.34 -16.49
C TYR A 169 -0.92 -16.32 -17.13
N THR A 170 -1.30 -17.42 -17.77
CA THR A 170 -2.60 -17.56 -18.46
C THR A 170 -3.81 -17.57 -17.52
N GLY A 171 -3.59 -17.81 -16.22
CA GLY A 171 -4.63 -17.75 -15.19
C GLY A 171 -4.87 -16.33 -14.65
N ALA A 172 -4.10 -15.33 -15.10
CA ALA A 172 -4.28 -13.96 -14.64
C ALA A 172 -5.60 -13.38 -15.17
N PRO A 173 -6.42 -12.75 -14.32
CA PRO A 173 -7.54 -11.95 -14.82
C PRO A 173 -7.04 -10.75 -15.65
N PRO A 174 -7.87 -10.14 -16.50
CA PRO A 174 -7.53 -8.88 -17.15
C PRO A 174 -7.35 -7.80 -16.08
N ILE A 175 -6.33 -6.94 -16.22
CA ILE A 175 -6.12 -5.81 -15.32
C ILE A 175 -6.91 -4.61 -15.84
N ASN A 176 -7.97 -4.24 -15.14
CA ASN A 176 -8.77 -3.04 -15.44
C ASN A 176 -8.68 -2.02 -14.30
N VAL A 177 -8.83 -0.73 -14.64
CA VAL A 177 -9.03 0.30 -13.62
C VAL A 177 -10.53 0.55 -13.53
N GLY A 178 -11.11 0.33 -12.36
CA GLY A 178 -12.55 0.50 -12.15
C GLY A 178 -13.00 1.95 -12.26
N SER A 179 -14.28 2.12 -12.56
CA SER A 179 -14.95 3.39 -12.86
C SER A 179 -14.67 4.50 -11.84
N ARG A 180 -14.59 4.15 -10.55
CA ARG A 180 -14.30 5.10 -9.45
C ARG A 180 -12.86 5.62 -9.44
N TYR A 181 -11.94 4.90 -10.07
CA TYR A 181 -10.51 5.20 -10.05
C TYR A 181 -10.02 5.83 -11.35
N VAL A 182 -10.71 5.65 -12.48
CA VAL A 182 -10.28 6.17 -13.79
C VAL A 182 -9.87 7.65 -13.74
N SER A 183 -10.67 8.51 -13.10
CA SER A 183 -10.39 9.95 -13.03
C SER A 183 -9.20 10.34 -12.15
N LYS A 184 -8.71 9.39 -11.35
CA LYS A 184 -7.63 9.55 -10.37
C LYS A 184 -6.47 8.56 -10.58
N THR A 185 -6.44 7.89 -11.72
CA THR A 185 -5.32 7.02 -12.11
C THR A 185 -4.47 7.68 -13.18
N LEU A 186 -3.15 7.64 -12.99
CA LEU A 186 -2.16 7.88 -14.02
C LEU A 186 -1.46 6.56 -14.35
N ASP A 187 -1.60 6.10 -15.59
CA ASP A 187 -0.98 4.87 -16.10
C ASP A 187 0.20 5.22 -17.04
N LEU A 188 1.41 5.03 -16.53
CA LEU A 188 2.66 5.41 -17.19
C LEU A 188 3.30 4.19 -17.83
N CYS A 189 3.57 4.30 -19.13
CA CYS A 189 4.28 3.28 -19.90
C CYS A 189 5.38 3.96 -20.71
N VAL A 190 6.64 3.57 -20.49
CA VAL A 190 7.74 4.06 -21.34
C VAL A 190 7.54 3.55 -22.77
N VAL A 191 7.81 4.41 -23.75
CA VAL A 191 7.80 3.99 -25.17
C VAL A 191 8.71 2.77 -25.37
N ASP A 192 8.22 1.80 -26.12
CA ASP A 192 8.86 0.51 -26.41
C ASP A 192 9.11 -0.43 -25.21
N ASP A 193 8.56 -0.13 -24.02
CA ASP A 193 8.55 -1.05 -22.89
C ASP A 193 7.73 -2.32 -23.23
N PRO A 194 8.36 -3.51 -23.28
CA PRO A 194 7.70 -4.75 -23.69
C PRO A 194 6.65 -5.25 -22.69
N VAL A 195 6.66 -4.76 -21.44
CA VAL A 195 5.73 -5.19 -20.40
C VAL A 195 4.38 -4.50 -20.58
N CYS A 196 4.39 -3.17 -20.72
CA CYS A 196 3.16 -2.37 -20.78
C CYS A 196 2.72 -2.01 -22.20
N SER A 197 3.62 -2.03 -23.19
CA SER A 197 3.30 -1.72 -24.59
C SER A 197 3.19 -2.98 -25.44
N PRO A 198 2.02 -3.26 -26.07
CA PRO A 198 1.90 -4.34 -27.04
C PRO A 198 2.90 -4.16 -28.20
N GLY A 199 3.78 -5.15 -28.38
CA GLY A 199 4.83 -5.12 -29.41
C GLY A 199 6.07 -4.30 -29.06
N GLY A 200 6.17 -3.79 -27.81
CA GLY A 200 7.40 -3.21 -27.29
C GLY A 200 8.55 -4.23 -27.33
N GLY A 201 9.77 -3.76 -27.59
CA GLY A 201 10.95 -4.62 -27.78
C GLY A 201 12.17 -4.20 -26.99
N ASN A 202 12.08 -3.13 -26.20
CA ASN A 202 13.22 -2.57 -25.47
C ASN A 202 13.12 -2.87 -23.97
N ASN A 203 13.76 -3.94 -23.52
CA ASN A 203 13.82 -4.29 -22.09
C ASN A 203 14.40 -3.17 -21.21
N GLY A 204 15.29 -2.32 -21.75
CA GLY A 204 15.84 -1.19 -21.03
C GLY A 204 14.81 -0.09 -20.73
N ALA A 205 13.77 0.03 -21.56
CA ALA A 205 12.67 0.98 -21.34
C ALA A 205 11.88 0.65 -20.06
N HIS A 206 11.70 -0.65 -19.75
CA HIS A 206 11.01 -1.06 -18.53
C HIS A 206 11.72 -0.61 -17.25
N GLY A 207 13.06 -0.51 -17.27
CA GLY A 207 13.84 -0.03 -16.12
C GLY A 207 14.03 1.49 -16.05
N ALA A 208 13.46 2.27 -16.97
CA ALA A 208 13.86 3.67 -17.18
C ALA A 208 13.02 4.71 -16.40
N TYR A 209 11.97 4.31 -15.68
CA TYR A 209 11.01 5.23 -15.03
C TYR A 209 11.65 6.25 -14.07
N VAL A 210 12.74 5.88 -13.40
CA VAL A 210 13.45 6.78 -12.45
C VAL A 210 14.18 7.92 -13.17
N VAL A 211 14.67 7.68 -14.40
CA VAL A 211 15.57 8.60 -15.10
C VAL A 211 14.92 9.34 -16.27
N ASN A 212 13.71 8.96 -16.65
CA ASN A 212 13.00 9.54 -17.80
C ASN A 212 12.01 10.66 -17.45
N GLY A 213 11.93 11.04 -16.17
CA GLY A 213 11.04 12.10 -15.67
C GLY A 213 9.64 11.65 -15.27
N MET A 214 9.22 10.43 -15.61
CA MET A 214 7.87 9.93 -15.31
C MET A 214 7.60 9.80 -13.80
N VAL A 215 8.63 9.57 -12.98
CA VAL A 215 8.50 9.62 -11.52
C VAL A 215 8.06 11.02 -11.03
N ASN A 216 8.61 12.09 -11.61
CA ASN A 216 8.20 13.45 -11.25
C ASN A 216 6.79 13.76 -11.76
N GLU A 217 6.46 13.32 -12.98
CA GLU A 217 5.11 13.44 -13.56
C GLU A 217 4.06 12.78 -12.67
N ALA A 218 4.33 11.56 -12.20
CA ALA A 218 3.46 10.85 -11.26
C ALA A 218 3.31 11.60 -9.93
N ALA A 219 4.39 12.15 -9.39
CA ALA A 219 4.34 12.92 -8.15
C ALA A 219 3.51 14.20 -8.33
N ASP A 220 3.70 14.93 -9.44
CA ASP A 220 2.90 16.11 -9.79
C ASP A 220 1.41 15.77 -9.92
N TYR A 221 1.09 14.67 -10.61
CA TYR A 221 -0.27 14.17 -10.71
C TYR A 221 -0.87 13.86 -9.34
N ALA A 222 -0.15 13.11 -8.50
CA ALA A 222 -0.62 12.76 -7.17
C ALA A 222 -0.85 14.00 -6.30
N VAL A 223 0.05 14.98 -6.30
CA VAL A 223 -0.14 16.25 -5.58
C VAL A 223 -1.38 16.99 -6.04
N GLY A 224 -1.62 17.06 -7.35
CA GLY A 224 -2.81 17.70 -7.92
C GLY A 224 -4.13 17.01 -7.56
N LYS A 225 -4.09 15.79 -7.01
CA LYS A 225 -5.26 15.07 -6.50
C LYS A 225 -5.44 15.20 -4.99
N LEU A 226 -4.41 15.62 -4.26
CA LEU A 226 -4.51 15.82 -2.81
C LEU A 226 -5.34 17.09 -2.50
N PRO A 227 -6.09 17.11 -1.38
CA PRO A 227 -6.76 18.30 -0.90
C PRO A 227 -5.76 19.45 -0.66
N GLY A 228 -6.07 20.62 -1.24
CA GLY A 228 -5.21 21.81 -1.20
C GLY A 228 -4.05 21.80 -2.20
N GLY A 229 -4.05 20.90 -3.18
CA GLY A 229 -3.00 20.72 -4.19
C GLY A 229 -3.02 21.70 -5.38
N GLU A 230 -3.74 22.82 -5.30
CA GLU A 230 -3.58 23.89 -6.30
C GLU A 230 -2.18 24.48 -6.17
N SER A 231 -1.34 24.20 -7.16
CA SER A 231 -0.06 24.88 -7.34
C SER A 231 -0.33 26.37 -7.50
N GLU A 232 0.29 27.20 -6.67
CA GLU A 232 0.27 28.64 -6.88
C GLU A 232 0.71 28.96 -8.32
N PRO A 233 -0.01 29.82 -9.06
CA PRO A 233 0.42 30.23 -10.39
C PRO A 233 1.80 30.88 -10.29
N VAL A 234 2.75 30.42 -11.09
CA VAL A 234 4.05 31.09 -11.25
C VAL A 234 3.76 32.49 -11.81
N GLU A 235 3.83 33.49 -10.95
CA GLU A 235 3.72 34.90 -11.31
C GLU A 235 4.89 35.22 -12.26
N THR A 236 4.59 35.30 -13.56
CA THR A 236 5.57 35.68 -14.57
C THR A 236 5.89 37.16 -14.35
N VAL A 237 7.03 37.42 -13.72
CA VAL A 237 7.56 38.78 -13.55
C VAL A 237 7.86 39.34 -14.94
N ALA A 238 6.94 40.19 -15.44
CA ALA A 238 7.19 41.03 -16.59
C ALA A 238 8.26 42.05 -16.20
N GLN A 239 9.47 41.90 -16.73
CA GLN A 239 10.48 42.96 -16.73
C GLN A 239 10.07 44.00 -17.77
N GLY A 240 9.85 45.22 -17.30
CA GLY A 240 9.67 46.42 -18.12
C GLY A 240 11.00 47.01 -18.61
#